data_AF-A0A9P7GFP4-F1
#
_entry.id   AF-A0A9P7GFP4-F1
#
_cell.length_a   1.000
_cell.length_b   1.000
_cell.length_c   1.000
_cell.angle_alpha   90.00
_cell.angle_beta   90.00
_cell.angle_gamma   90.00
#
_symmetry.space_group_name_H-M   'P 1'
#
loop_
_entity.id
_entity.type
_entity.pdbx_description
1 polymer ?
#
loop_
_entity_poly.entity_id
_entity_poly.type
_entity_poly.pdbx_seq_one_letter_code
_entity_poly.pdbx_strand_id
1 'polypeptide(L)'
;VLTTRKTGIASRRRTDRALNLGSVYASTLAYVRDFDERLWVVSVFVVPRITYRELSKGKRPRGVLAPTPALFDEYEAKKHCGEASVEVRNQTRLFRNHLFEDGYLSLRTQKFYSEEVIPTGKEISMFENSKVIPREMILRGLERAAMRRVTVGDPVKIISGELRGALGNIKSLSDREANVKIQDEDVTVSIPLEALRKDMRIGDEVLVTGGALIGLTGWVVSVDGEALQIYVRKLAKQVH
;
A
#
# COMPACT_ATOMS: atom_id res chain seq x y z
N VAL A 1 -6.01 -8.31 -2.96
CA VAL A 1 -5.63 -6.88 -2.93
C VAL A 1 -5.34 -6.46 -4.35
N LEU A 2 -6.11 -5.53 -4.92
CA LEU A 2 -5.89 -5.03 -6.28
C LEU A 2 -5.26 -3.63 -6.19
N THR A 3 -4.26 -3.36 -7.02
CA THR A 3 -3.79 -1.98 -7.24
C THR A 3 -3.82 -1.68 -8.73
N THR A 4 -3.81 -0.40 -9.08
CA THR A 4 -3.80 0.07 -10.48
C THR A 4 -2.39 0.59 -10.86
N ARG A 5 -2.08 0.99 -12.10
CA ARG A 5 -0.82 1.69 -12.45
C ARG A 5 -1.00 2.72 -13.59
N LYS A 6 -0.11 3.72 -13.65
CA LYS A 6 -0.06 4.89 -14.56
C LYS A 6 0.56 4.50 -15.91
N THR A 7 -0.01 4.96 -17.02
CA THR A 7 0.70 5.05 -18.30
C THR A 7 0.85 6.51 -18.72
N GLY A 8 2.08 6.92 -18.99
CA GLY A 8 2.42 8.19 -19.62
C GLY A 8 2.55 8.01 -21.13
N ILE A 9 1.77 8.82 -21.86
CA ILE A 9 1.95 9.36 -23.23
C ILE A 9 2.64 8.46 -24.30
N ALA A 10 1.81 8.07 -25.27
CA ALA A 10 2.02 7.90 -26.71
C ALA A 10 3.29 7.17 -27.22
N SER A 11 3.10 5.98 -27.80
CA SER A 11 3.40 5.69 -29.22
C SER A 11 3.14 4.22 -29.56
N ARG A 12 2.93 3.96 -30.84
CA ARG A 12 2.53 2.73 -31.51
C ARG A 12 3.44 1.53 -31.21
N ARG A 13 2.89 0.49 -30.59
CA ARG A 13 2.90 -0.95 -30.97
C ARG A 13 2.45 -1.77 -29.76
N ARG A 14 1.83 -2.91 -30.03
CA ARG A 14 1.24 -3.85 -29.06
C ARG A 14 2.21 -4.18 -27.93
N THR A 15 1.88 -3.79 -26.71
CA THR A 15 2.08 -4.54 -25.46
C THR A 15 1.53 -3.72 -24.27
N ASP A 16 0.95 -4.43 -23.31
CA ASP A 16 0.77 -4.12 -21.89
C ASP A 16 -0.10 -2.91 -21.50
N ARG A 17 -1.32 -3.18 -21.01
CA ARG A 17 -2.35 -2.17 -20.69
C ARG A 17 -2.96 -2.37 -19.30
N ALA A 18 -2.63 -1.45 -18.39
CA ALA A 18 -3.14 -1.37 -17.02
C ALA A 18 -4.50 -0.62 -16.89
N LEU A 19 -5.17 -0.83 -15.74
CA LEU A 19 -6.49 -0.29 -15.35
C LEU A 19 -6.63 1.24 -15.51
N ASN A 20 -7.81 1.69 -15.96
CA ASN A 20 -8.19 3.11 -15.99
C ASN A 20 -9.49 3.34 -15.16
N LEU A 21 -9.33 3.77 -13.90
CA LEU A 21 -10.40 4.21 -12.99
C LEU A 21 -10.76 5.70 -13.16
N GLY A 22 -10.52 6.26 -14.36
CA GLY A 22 -10.32 7.70 -14.54
C GLY A 22 -8.89 8.06 -14.13
N SER A 23 -8.28 9.03 -14.79
CA SER A 23 -6.83 9.33 -14.69
C SER A 23 -6.31 9.68 -13.28
N VAL A 24 -7.21 9.87 -12.30
CA VAL A 24 -6.90 10.35 -10.94
C VAL A 24 -6.58 9.22 -9.95
N TYR A 25 -7.15 8.03 -10.15
CA TYR A 25 -6.96 6.88 -9.24
C TYR A 25 -6.21 5.70 -9.86
N ALA A 26 -5.68 5.89 -11.07
CA ALA A 26 -4.70 4.95 -11.63
C ALA A 26 -3.43 4.95 -10.75
N SER A 27 -2.99 3.80 -10.29
CA SER A 27 -1.92 3.60 -9.28
C SER A 27 -2.27 3.82 -7.82
N THR A 28 -3.49 3.49 -7.40
CA THR A 28 -3.85 3.55 -5.97
C THR A 28 -4.27 2.17 -5.46
N LEU A 29 -3.79 1.82 -4.26
CA LEU A 29 -4.22 0.65 -3.51
C LEU A 29 -5.71 0.76 -3.18
N ALA A 30 -6.46 -0.32 -3.44
CA ALA A 30 -7.88 -0.41 -3.17
C ALA A 30 -8.19 -1.65 -2.33
N TYR A 31 -9.11 -1.50 -1.38
CA TYR A 31 -9.71 -2.64 -0.71
C TYR A 31 -10.89 -3.13 -1.53
N VAL A 32 -10.94 -4.43 -1.84
CA VAL A 32 -12.07 -5.06 -2.53
C VAL A 32 -13.10 -5.43 -1.48
N ARG A 33 -14.26 -4.76 -1.51
CA ARG A 33 -15.37 -5.00 -0.60
C ARG A 33 -16.22 -6.17 -1.06
N ASP A 34 -16.52 -6.19 -2.35
CA ASP A 34 -17.41 -7.18 -2.94
C ASP A 34 -17.09 -7.35 -4.43
N PHE A 35 -17.35 -8.54 -4.96
CA PHE A 35 -17.18 -8.85 -6.37
C PHE A 35 -18.40 -9.61 -6.88
N ASP A 36 -19.10 -8.98 -7.82
CA ASP A 36 -20.23 -9.58 -8.53
C ASP A 36 -19.70 -10.23 -9.80
N GLU A 37 -19.56 -11.56 -9.76
CA GLU A 37 -19.08 -12.38 -10.87
C GLU A 37 -20.00 -12.31 -12.09
N ARG A 38 -21.32 -12.19 -11.87
CA ARG A 38 -22.32 -12.21 -12.96
C ARG A 38 -22.28 -10.92 -13.76
N LEU A 39 -22.17 -9.80 -13.06
CA LEU A 39 -22.09 -8.48 -13.69
C LEU A 39 -20.65 -8.10 -14.06
N TRP A 40 -19.66 -8.90 -13.65
CA TRP A 40 -18.24 -8.59 -13.72
C TRP A 40 -17.95 -7.21 -13.12
N VAL A 41 -18.47 -6.96 -11.93
CA VAL A 41 -18.39 -5.66 -11.24
C VAL A 41 -17.71 -5.84 -9.90
N VAL A 42 -16.67 -5.04 -9.64
CA VAL A 42 -16.05 -4.95 -8.33
C VAL A 42 -16.51 -3.69 -7.60
N SER A 43 -16.79 -3.85 -6.30
CA SER A 43 -17.00 -2.74 -5.37
C SER A 43 -15.76 -2.58 -4.52
N VAL A 44 -15.19 -1.38 -4.48
CA VAL A 44 -13.93 -1.10 -3.80
C VAL A 44 -14.01 0.13 -2.89
N PHE A 45 -13.18 0.13 -1.86
CA PHE A 45 -12.82 1.35 -1.11
C PHE A 45 -11.44 1.83 -1.55
N VAL A 46 -11.34 3.14 -1.83
CA VAL A 46 -10.09 3.82 -2.17
C VAL A 46 -9.91 5.07 -1.33
N VAL A 47 -8.65 5.44 -1.09
CA VAL A 47 -8.33 6.72 -0.43
C VAL A 47 -8.62 7.87 -1.40
N PRO A 48 -9.51 8.81 -1.06
CA PRO A 48 -9.85 9.93 -1.94
C PRO A 48 -8.68 10.87 -2.23
N ARG A 49 -8.81 11.64 -3.32
CA ARG A 49 -7.92 12.75 -3.69
C ARG A 49 -8.75 14.00 -3.93
N ILE A 50 -9.03 14.75 -2.87
CA ILE A 50 -10.01 15.84 -2.86
C ILE A 50 -9.32 17.15 -2.49
N THR A 51 -9.55 18.20 -3.29
CA THR A 51 -9.14 19.57 -2.97
C THR A 51 -10.40 20.42 -2.75
N TYR A 52 -10.87 20.50 -1.51
CA TYR A 52 -12.11 21.20 -1.14
C TYR A 52 -12.18 22.65 -1.62
N ARG A 53 -11.07 23.38 -1.53
CA ARG A 53 -10.96 24.79 -1.91
C ARG A 53 -11.03 25.05 -3.42
N GLU A 54 -10.57 24.11 -4.24
CA GLU A 54 -10.66 24.24 -5.71
C GLU A 54 -12.05 23.84 -6.20
N LEU A 55 -12.63 22.84 -5.53
CA LEU A 55 -13.97 22.36 -5.81
C LEU A 55 -15.01 23.47 -5.61
N SER A 56 -14.85 24.37 -4.64
CA SER A 56 -15.77 25.50 -4.41
C SER A 56 -15.77 26.55 -5.51
N LYS A 57 -14.70 26.64 -6.32
CA LYS A 57 -14.54 27.65 -7.37
C LYS A 57 -15.09 27.23 -8.74
N GLY A 58 -15.74 26.07 -8.84
CA GLY A 58 -16.43 25.59 -10.06
C GLY A 58 -15.52 25.25 -11.26
N LYS A 59 -14.22 25.58 -11.24
CA LYS A 59 -13.23 25.24 -12.27
C LYS A 59 -11.99 24.62 -11.65
N ARG A 60 -11.62 23.41 -12.12
CA ARG A 60 -10.28 22.84 -11.88
C ARG A 60 -9.26 23.68 -12.66
N PRO A 61 -8.23 24.26 -12.01
CA PRO A 61 -7.14 24.90 -12.74
C PRO A 61 -6.42 23.83 -13.58
N ARG A 62 -6.18 24.11 -14.87
CA ARG A 62 -5.35 23.23 -15.71
C ARG A 62 -3.92 23.23 -15.17
N GLY A 63 -3.36 22.07 -14.87
CA GLY A 63 -1.96 21.91 -14.46
C GLY A 63 -1.72 21.66 -12.97
N VAL A 64 -2.75 21.54 -12.13
CA VAL A 64 -2.58 21.17 -10.71
C VAL A 64 -2.20 19.69 -10.62
N LEU A 65 -1.11 19.38 -9.90
CA LEU A 65 -0.75 18.01 -9.53
C LEU A 65 -1.97 17.33 -8.89
N ALA A 66 -2.20 16.05 -9.20
CA ALA A 66 -3.28 15.29 -8.57
C ALA A 66 -3.20 15.44 -7.04
N PRO A 67 -4.33 15.71 -6.34
CA PRO A 67 -4.31 15.97 -4.92
C PRO A 67 -3.66 14.82 -4.14
N THR A 68 -3.02 15.16 -3.03
CA THR A 68 -2.46 14.17 -2.09
C THR A 68 -3.60 13.27 -1.59
N PRO A 69 -3.39 11.94 -1.50
CA PRO A 69 -4.39 11.05 -0.92
C PRO A 69 -4.69 11.44 0.52
N ALA A 70 -5.96 11.61 0.84
CA ALA A 70 -6.44 11.87 2.19
C ALA A 70 -7.86 11.35 2.33
N LEU A 71 -8.23 10.91 3.54
CA LEU A 71 -9.60 10.55 3.85
C LEU A 71 -10.53 11.75 3.65
N PHE A 72 -11.76 11.46 3.25
CA PHE A 72 -12.79 12.48 3.14
C PHE A 72 -13.12 13.06 4.52
N ASP A 73 -12.94 14.36 4.63
CA ASP A 73 -13.31 15.20 5.76
C ASP A 73 -14.64 15.93 5.47
N GLU A 74 -15.67 15.59 6.23
CA GLU A 74 -17.01 16.20 6.13
C GLU A 74 -17.00 17.67 6.53
N TYR A 75 -16.23 18.05 7.55
CA TYR A 75 -16.16 19.41 8.04
C TYR A 75 -15.52 20.33 6.98
N GLU A 76 -14.39 19.91 6.40
CA GLU A 76 -13.73 20.65 5.33
C GLU A 76 -14.59 20.74 4.06
N ALA A 77 -15.35 19.67 3.75
CA ALA A 77 -16.33 19.69 2.66
C ALA A 77 -17.39 20.78 2.88
N LYS A 78 -18.04 20.79 4.04
CA LYS A 78 -19.09 21.75 4.39
C LYS A 78 -18.58 23.18 4.48
N LYS A 79 -17.44 23.38 5.14
CA LYS A 79 -16.77 24.67 5.28
C LYS A 79 -16.44 25.32 3.93
N HIS A 80 -15.99 24.53 2.95
CA HIS A 80 -15.57 25.07 1.65
C HIS A 80 -16.64 25.02 0.57
N CYS A 81 -17.56 24.05 0.61
CA CYS A 81 -18.59 23.84 -0.42
C CYS A 81 -20.02 24.15 0.04
N GLY A 82 -20.22 24.53 1.31
CA GLY A 82 -21.51 24.84 1.93
C GLY A 82 -22.08 23.67 2.74
N GLU A 83 -22.89 23.97 3.76
CA GLU A 83 -23.44 22.96 4.69
C GLU A 83 -24.27 21.88 3.98
N ALA A 84 -25.05 22.27 2.97
CA ALA A 84 -25.87 21.37 2.15
C ALA A 84 -25.07 20.56 1.12
N SER A 85 -23.75 20.71 1.04
CA SER A 85 -22.92 20.00 0.06
C SER A 85 -22.71 18.52 0.39
N VAL A 86 -22.92 18.14 1.66
CA VAL A 86 -22.79 16.77 2.14
C VAL A 86 -24.14 16.28 2.62
N GLU A 87 -24.63 15.22 1.98
CA GLU A 87 -25.84 14.52 2.42
C GLU A 87 -25.43 13.32 3.29
N VAL A 88 -26.01 13.23 4.48
CA VAL A 88 -25.74 12.13 5.42
C VAL A 88 -26.72 10.99 5.14
N ARG A 89 -26.20 9.80 4.83
CA ARG A 89 -26.99 8.59 4.55
C ARG A 89 -26.51 7.44 5.43
N ASN A 90 -27.10 7.30 6.61
CA ASN A 90 -26.66 6.34 7.64
C ASN A 90 -25.15 6.49 7.93
N GLN A 91 -24.37 5.45 7.66
CA GLN A 91 -22.92 5.43 7.84
C GLN A 91 -22.14 6.06 6.68
N THR A 92 -22.82 6.43 5.59
CA THR A 92 -22.20 7.02 4.40
C THR A 92 -22.43 8.53 4.31
N ARG A 93 -21.59 9.19 3.54
CA ARG A 93 -21.69 10.61 3.17
C ARG A 93 -21.72 10.71 1.65
N LEU A 94 -22.75 11.33 1.10
CA LEU A 94 -22.80 11.65 -0.33
C LEU A 94 -22.27 13.07 -0.53
N PHE A 95 -21.20 13.18 -1.30
CA PHE A 95 -20.62 14.48 -1.67
C PHE A 95 -20.30 14.46 -3.16
N ARG A 96 -20.89 15.41 -3.91
CA ARG A 96 -20.70 15.55 -5.37
C ARG A 96 -20.88 14.23 -6.14
N ASN A 97 -21.98 13.53 -5.87
CA ASN A 97 -22.32 12.22 -6.48
C ASN A 97 -21.34 11.07 -6.16
N HIS A 98 -20.48 11.25 -5.17
CA HIS A 98 -19.57 10.20 -4.69
C HIS A 98 -19.97 9.81 -3.27
N LEU A 99 -20.00 8.51 -3.00
CA LEU A 99 -20.31 7.98 -1.68
C LEU A 99 -19.01 7.73 -0.92
N PHE A 100 -18.99 8.21 0.32
CA PHE A 100 -17.88 8.03 1.25
C PHE A 100 -18.35 7.27 2.49
N GLU A 101 -17.52 6.35 2.97
CA GLU A 101 -17.79 5.56 4.17
C GLU A 101 -16.52 5.52 5.00
N ASP A 102 -16.59 5.96 6.27
CA ASP A 102 -15.39 6.12 7.14
C ASP A 102 -14.26 6.96 6.47
N GLY A 103 -14.65 7.92 5.62
CA GLY A 103 -13.75 8.75 4.84
C GLY A 103 -13.20 8.13 3.55
N TYR A 104 -13.41 6.84 3.30
CA TYR A 104 -12.99 6.17 2.06
C TYR A 104 -14.02 6.37 0.96
N LEU A 105 -13.55 6.54 -0.28
CA LEU A 105 -14.42 6.63 -1.45
C LEU A 105 -14.88 5.23 -1.87
N SER A 106 -16.20 5.03 -1.95
CA SER A 106 -16.82 3.81 -2.46
C SER A 106 -17.00 3.91 -3.98
N LEU A 107 -16.40 2.97 -4.71
CA LEU A 107 -16.51 2.88 -6.17
C LEU A 107 -17.05 1.53 -6.59
N ARG A 108 -17.85 1.53 -7.65
CA ARG A 108 -18.32 0.32 -8.32
C ARG A 108 -17.89 0.39 -9.79
N THR A 109 -17.17 -0.62 -10.29
CA THR A 109 -16.60 -0.59 -11.64
C THR A 109 -16.50 -1.99 -12.26
N GLN A 110 -16.64 -2.07 -13.58
CA GLN A 110 -16.30 -3.25 -14.39
C GLN A 110 -14.88 -3.18 -14.96
N LYS A 111 -14.25 -2.00 -14.86
CA LYS A 111 -12.91 -1.74 -15.41
C LYS A 111 -11.86 -2.14 -14.38
N PHE A 112 -11.68 -3.45 -14.20
CA PHE A 112 -10.62 -3.98 -13.35
C PHE A 112 -9.84 -5.14 -13.98
N TYR A 113 -8.61 -5.33 -13.53
CA TYR A 113 -7.76 -6.47 -13.88
C TYR A 113 -7.28 -7.15 -12.61
N SER A 114 -7.23 -8.47 -12.63
CA SER A 114 -6.73 -9.31 -11.55
C SER A 114 -5.22 -9.48 -11.70
N GLU A 115 -4.46 -8.47 -11.29
CA GLU A 115 -3.01 -8.62 -11.10
C GLU A 115 -2.70 -8.62 -9.62
N GLU A 116 -1.81 -9.53 -9.23
CA GLU A 116 -1.27 -9.54 -7.88
C GLU A 116 -0.36 -8.33 -7.72
N VAL A 117 -0.78 -7.39 -6.88
CA VAL A 117 0.06 -6.24 -6.58
C VAL A 117 0.43 -6.22 -5.11
N ILE A 118 1.72 -5.98 -4.91
CA ILE A 118 2.29 -5.89 -3.59
C ILE A 118 2.13 -4.45 -3.07
N PRO A 119 1.29 -4.22 -2.05
CA PRO A 119 1.10 -2.90 -1.48
C PRO A 119 2.39 -2.35 -0.86
N THR A 120 2.52 -1.03 -0.79
CA THR A 120 3.56 -0.38 0.01
C THR A 120 3.04 -0.13 1.43
N GLY A 121 3.94 -0.09 2.43
CA GLY A 121 3.53 0.21 3.80
C GLY A 121 2.90 1.60 3.96
N LYS A 122 3.28 2.58 3.14
CA LYS A 122 2.62 3.89 3.08
C LYS A 122 1.19 3.83 2.56
N GLU A 123 0.91 2.95 1.60
CA GLU A 123 -0.46 2.76 1.11
C GLU A 123 -1.30 2.03 2.15
N ILE A 124 -0.73 1.04 2.84
CA ILE A 124 -1.44 0.29 3.88
C ILE A 124 -1.70 1.14 5.12
N SER A 125 -0.77 2.03 5.48
CA SER A 125 -0.96 2.94 6.61
C SER A 125 -2.15 3.87 6.43
N MET A 126 -2.60 4.11 5.19
CA MET A 126 -3.83 4.87 4.93
C MET A 126 -5.11 4.10 5.30
N PHE A 127 -5.02 2.79 5.49
CA PHE A 127 -6.13 1.91 5.87
C PHE A 127 -6.07 1.43 7.32
N GLU A 128 -4.95 1.63 8.02
CA GLU A 128 -4.70 1.10 9.38
C GLU A 128 -5.79 1.42 10.41
N ASN A 129 -6.37 2.62 10.33
CA ASN A 129 -7.41 3.08 11.25
C ASN A 129 -8.83 2.93 10.70
N SER A 130 -9.00 2.17 9.61
CA SER A 130 -10.33 1.94 9.04
C SER A 130 -11.21 1.15 10.00
N LYS A 131 -12.45 1.60 10.16
CA LYS A 131 -13.51 0.89 10.91
C LYS A 131 -14.33 -0.02 10.00
N VAL A 132 -14.23 0.16 8.68
CA VAL A 132 -15.04 -0.54 7.66
C VAL A 132 -14.26 -1.63 6.93
N ILE A 133 -12.92 -1.62 7.05
CA ILE A 133 -12.05 -2.67 6.50
C ILE A 133 -11.65 -3.62 7.64
N PRO A 134 -11.86 -4.95 7.49
CA PRO A 134 -11.46 -5.92 8.49
C PRO A 134 -9.96 -5.85 8.79
N ARG A 135 -9.60 -5.84 10.08
CA ARG A 135 -8.20 -5.75 10.54
C ARG A 135 -7.31 -6.84 9.94
N GLU A 136 -7.82 -8.05 9.77
CA GLU A 136 -7.10 -9.15 9.14
C GLU A 136 -6.62 -8.82 7.72
N MET A 137 -7.44 -8.11 6.94
CA MET A 137 -7.09 -7.73 5.56
C MET A 137 -5.97 -6.69 5.51
N ILE A 138 -5.91 -5.80 6.51
CA ILE A 138 -4.84 -4.83 6.68
C ILE A 138 -3.53 -5.56 7.04
N LEU A 139 -3.59 -6.53 7.97
CA LEU A 139 -2.44 -7.35 8.37
C LEU A 139 -1.89 -8.16 7.18
N ARG A 140 -2.74 -8.82 6.39
CA ARG A 140 -2.34 -9.50 5.15
C ARG A 140 -1.69 -8.53 4.15
N GLY A 141 -2.16 -7.29 4.10
CA GLY A 141 -1.53 -6.21 3.33
C GLY A 141 -0.11 -5.93 3.83
N LEU A 142 0.07 -5.74 5.15
CA LEU A 142 1.37 -5.50 5.79
C LEU A 142 2.35 -6.66 5.57
N GLU A 143 1.89 -7.90 5.72
CA GLU A 143 2.69 -9.09 5.43
C GLU A 143 3.16 -9.09 3.97
N ARG A 144 2.26 -8.78 3.03
CA ARG A 144 2.63 -8.63 1.61
C ARG A 144 3.62 -7.50 1.37
N ALA A 145 3.44 -6.35 2.03
CA ALA A 145 4.41 -5.26 1.95
C ALA A 145 5.76 -5.64 2.56
N ALA A 146 5.78 -6.46 3.62
CA ALA A 146 6.98 -6.97 4.27
C ALA A 146 7.70 -8.02 3.42
N MET A 147 6.96 -8.83 2.64
CA MET A 147 7.55 -9.70 1.59
C MET A 147 8.34 -8.91 0.56
N ARG A 148 8.13 -7.59 0.47
CA ARG A 148 8.80 -6.70 -0.48
C ARG A 148 9.90 -5.88 0.19
N ARG A 149 11.12 -6.44 0.21
CA ARG A 149 12.37 -5.66 0.02
C ARG A 149 13.65 -6.50 0.01
N VAL A 150 13.61 -7.74 -0.47
CA VAL A 150 14.86 -8.46 -0.68
C VAL A 150 15.50 -8.03 -2.01
N THR A 151 16.77 -7.69 -1.97
CA THR A 151 17.59 -7.23 -3.09
C THR A 151 18.81 -8.14 -3.22
N VAL A 152 19.44 -8.15 -4.40
CA VAL A 152 20.66 -8.94 -4.57
C VAL A 152 21.71 -8.46 -3.57
N GLY A 153 22.30 -9.42 -2.85
CA GLY A 153 23.24 -9.16 -1.76
C GLY A 153 22.62 -9.16 -0.35
N ASP A 154 21.30 -9.00 -0.22
CA ASP A 154 20.66 -9.00 1.10
C ASP A 154 20.84 -10.34 1.81
N PRO A 155 21.13 -10.33 3.13
CA PRO A 155 21.07 -11.53 3.96
C PRO A 155 19.60 -11.89 4.22
N VAL A 156 19.28 -13.17 4.12
CA VAL A 156 17.92 -13.69 4.24
C VAL A 156 17.86 -14.96 5.08
N LYS A 157 16.71 -15.16 5.71
CA LYS A 157 16.30 -16.39 6.40
C LYS A 157 15.15 -17.04 5.64
N ILE A 158 15.22 -18.36 5.49
CA ILE A 158 14.15 -19.16 4.89
C ILE A 158 13.12 -19.48 5.98
N ILE A 159 11.85 -19.13 5.77
CA ILE A 159 10.78 -19.25 6.77
C ILE A 159 9.80 -20.41 6.51
N SER A 160 9.87 -21.04 5.34
CA SER A 160 9.01 -22.18 4.97
C SER A 160 9.74 -23.15 4.04
N GLY A 161 9.19 -24.36 3.87
CA GLY A 161 9.79 -25.42 3.06
C GLY A 161 10.85 -26.25 3.78
N GLU A 162 11.57 -27.07 3.03
CA GLU A 162 12.57 -28.02 3.52
C GLU A 162 13.77 -27.33 4.19
N LEU A 163 14.24 -26.21 3.63
CA LEU A 163 15.35 -25.43 4.16
C LEU A 163 14.90 -24.40 5.21
N ARG A 164 13.73 -24.56 5.82
CA ARG A 164 13.23 -23.63 6.84
C ARG A 164 14.24 -23.49 7.99
N GLY A 165 14.58 -22.24 8.30
CA GLY A 165 15.54 -21.89 9.34
C GLY A 165 16.94 -21.59 8.80
N ALA A 166 17.27 -22.04 7.58
CA ALA A 166 18.57 -21.75 6.98
C ALA A 166 18.72 -20.25 6.66
N LEU A 167 19.96 -19.78 6.78
CA LEU A 167 20.38 -18.42 6.42
C LEU A 167 21.08 -18.45 5.06
N GLY A 168 21.08 -17.33 4.36
CA GLY A 168 21.80 -17.20 3.11
C GLY A 168 21.84 -15.78 2.57
N ASN A 169 22.46 -15.62 1.40
CA ASN A 169 22.55 -14.34 0.70
C ASN A 169 21.97 -14.47 -0.71
N ILE A 170 21.19 -13.49 -1.13
CA ILE A 170 20.61 -13.47 -2.47
C ILE A 170 21.68 -13.21 -3.52
N LYS A 171 21.78 -14.09 -4.52
CA LYS A 171 22.69 -13.98 -5.66
C LYS A 171 22.00 -13.42 -6.90
N SER A 172 20.75 -13.77 -7.13
CA SER A 172 19.94 -13.20 -8.19
C SER A 172 18.45 -13.29 -7.84
N LEU A 173 17.67 -12.44 -8.51
CA LEU A 173 16.23 -12.32 -8.31
C LEU A 173 15.52 -12.48 -9.64
N SER A 174 14.42 -13.22 -9.61
CA SER A 174 13.39 -13.25 -10.65
C SER A 174 12.08 -12.68 -10.08
N ASP A 175 11.02 -12.66 -10.87
CA ASP A 175 9.73 -12.10 -10.45
C ASP A 175 9.09 -12.84 -9.27
N ARG A 176 9.38 -14.13 -9.08
CA ARG A 176 8.74 -14.99 -8.06
C ARG A 176 9.71 -15.75 -7.16
N GLU A 177 10.95 -15.92 -7.60
CA GLU A 177 11.96 -16.71 -6.89
C GLU A 177 13.28 -15.94 -6.76
N ALA A 178 14.05 -16.24 -5.72
CA ALA A 178 15.42 -15.78 -5.55
C ALA A 178 16.37 -16.97 -5.55
N ASN A 179 17.51 -16.82 -6.23
CA ASN A 179 18.62 -17.75 -6.03
C ASN A 179 19.38 -17.33 -4.78
N VAL A 180 19.34 -18.18 -3.76
CA VAL A 180 19.94 -17.94 -2.45
C VAL A 180 21.15 -18.83 -2.29
N LYS A 181 22.33 -18.24 -2.06
CA LYS A 181 23.51 -18.98 -1.60
C LYS A 181 23.32 -19.24 -0.11
N ILE A 182 23.18 -20.51 0.26
CA ILE A 182 22.99 -20.92 1.65
C ILE A 182 24.28 -20.66 2.43
N GLN A 183 24.15 -20.21 3.67
CA GLN A 183 25.29 -20.00 4.56
C GLN A 183 25.84 -21.36 5.00
N ASP A 184 27.16 -21.46 5.13
CA ASP A 184 27.87 -22.68 5.55
C ASP A 184 27.75 -23.89 4.59
N GLU A 185 27.06 -23.72 3.47
CA GLU A 185 27.01 -24.65 2.35
C GLU A 185 27.45 -23.95 1.06
N ASP A 186 28.25 -24.58 0.21
CA ASP A 186 28.60 -24.01 -1.10
C ASP A 186 27.53 -24.30 -2.16
N VAL A 187 26.25 -24.21 -1.76
CA VAL A 187 25.08 -24.53 -2.57
C VAL A 187 24.26 -23.27 -2.79
N THR A 188 23.76 -23.09 -4.01
CA THR A 188 22.79 -22.05 -4.37
C THR A 188 21.48 -22.72 -4.76
N VAL A 189 20.38 -22.31 -4.12
CA VAL A 189 19.05 -22.92 -4.31
C VAL A 189 18.06 -21.83 -4.74
N SER A 190 17.14 -22.17 -5.65
CA SER A 190 16.03 -21.29 -5.99
C SER A 190 14.94 -21.41 -4.93
N ILE A 191 14.62 -20.31 -4.26
CA ILE A 191 13.64 -20.24 -3.18
C ILE A 191 12.53 -19.25 -3.56
N PRO A 192 11.24 -19.60 -3.41
CA PRO A 192 10.15 -18.65 -3.59
C PRO A 192 10.31 -17.41 -2.71
N LEU A 193 10.08 -16.21 -3.26
CA LEU A 193 10.22 -14.96 -2.52
C LEU A 193 9.34 -14.91 -1.26
N GLU A 194 8.18 -15.56 -1.31
CA GLU A 194 7.26 -15.67 -0.17
C GLU A 194 7.85 -16.45 1.01
N ALA A 195 8.77 -17.37 0.74
CA ALA A 195 9.48 -18.20 1.72
C ALA A 195 10.72 -17.50 2.31
N LEU A 196 11.01 -16.26 1.91
CA LEU A 196 12.18 -15.51 2.35
C LEU A 196 11.81 -14.32 3.24
N ARG A 197 12.61 -14.07 4.27
CA ARG A 197 12.60 -12.82 5.04
C ARG A 197 14.03 -12.31 5.17
N LYS A 198 14.23 -10.99 5.31
CA LYS A 198 15.57 -10.46 5.62
C LYS A 198 16.06 -11.04 6.95
N ASP A 199 17.31 -11.48 6.98
CA ASP A 199 17.99 -11.82 8.24
C ASP A 199 18.41 -10.50 8.88
N MET A 200 17.76 -10.13 9.98
CA MET A 200 17.99 -8.87 10.69
C MET A 200 18.65 -9.19 12.03
N ARG A 201 19.77 -8.54 12.31
CA ARG A 201 20.60 -8.80 13.49
C ARG A 201 20.58 -7.61 14.44
N ILE A 202 20.84 -7.90 15.72
CA ILE A 202 21.04 -6.84 16.72
C ILE A 202 22.17 -5.93 16.26
N GLY A 203 21.92 -4.61 16.27
CA GLY A 203 22.84 -3.58 15.80
C GLY A 203 22.56 -3.09 14.38
N ASP A 204 21.77 -3.80 13.57
CA ASP A 204 21.45 -3.37 12.22
C ASP A 204 20.64 -2.06 12.24
N GLU A 205 21.01 -1.12 11.37
CA GLU A 205 20.22 0.07 11.10
C GLU A 205 19.05 -0.27 10.17
N VAL A 206 17.85 0.17 10.53
CA VAL A 206 16.61 -0.20 9.85
C VAL A 206 15.76 1.03 9.59
N LEU A 207 15.19 1.11 8.39
CA LEU A 207 14.16 2.08 8.05
C LEU A 207 12.79 1.44 8.29
N VAL A 208 11.94 2.07 9.08
CA VAL A 208 10.57 1.61 9.28
C VAL A 208 9.74 1.92 8.04
N THR A 209 9.14 0.89 7.44
CA THR A 209 8.46 1.02 6.15
C THR A 209 6.94 0.99 6.20
N GLY A 210 6.36 0.78 7.39
CA GLY A 210 4.92 0.72 7.66
C GLY A 210 4.59 1.04 9.12
N GLY A 211 3.32 1.27 9.45
CA GLY A 211 2.89 1.61 10.81
C GLY A 211 3.16 3.07 11.22
N ALA A 212 2.87 3.36 12.49
CA ALA A 212 2.93 4.70 13.07
C ALA A 212 4.32 5.36 13.06
N LEU A 213 5.39 4.57 12.94
CA LEU A 213 6.78 5.05 12.92
C LEU A 213 7.38 5.06 11.50
N ILE A 214 6.56 4.95 10.45
CA ILE A 214 7.01 4.91 9.06
C ILE A 214 7.93 6.10 8.71
N GLY A 215 9.01 5.81 7.99
CA GLY A 215 10.01 6.78 7.56
C GLY A 215 11.07 7.11 8.60
N LEU A 216 10.94 6.60 9.83
CA LEU A 216 11.99 6.74 10.84
C LEU A 216 13.04 5.65 10.69
N THR A 217 14.29 6.03 10.90
CA THR A 217 15.42 5.11 11.03
C THR A 217 15.64 4.78 12.49
N GLY A 218 15.97 3.53 12.77
CA GLY A 218 16.32 3.05 14.10
C GLY A 218 17.33 1.91 14.04
N TRP A 219 17.66 1.35 15.20
CA TRP A 219 18.58 0.21 15.32
C TRP A 219 17.86 -0.96 15.96
N VAL A 220 18.10 -2.17 15.45
CA VAL A 220 17.59 -3.40 16.07
C VAL A 220 18.29 -3.61 17.42
N VAL A 221 17.52 -3.67 18.50
CA VAL A 221 18.06 -3.88 19.87
C VAL A 221 17.78 -5.29 20.39
N SER A 222 16.75 -5.96 19.88
CA SER A 222 16.50 -7.37 20.14
C SER A 222 15.74 -8.02 18.99
N VAL A 223 15.94 -9.33 18.85
CA VAL A 223 15.28 -10.19 17.87
C VAL A 223 14.67 -11.36 18.65
N ASP A 224 13.35 -11.49 18.62
CA ASP A 224 12.62 -12.59 19.25
C ASP A 224 11.69 -13.23 18.22
N GLY A 225 12.10 -14.38 17.68
CA GLY A 225 11.41 -15.04 16.58
C GLY A 225 11.32 -14.14 15.34
N GLU A 226 10.10 -13.69 15.02
CA GLU A 226 9.81 -12.76 13.92
C GLU A 226 9.61 -11.31 14.40
N ALA A 227 9.59 -11.08 15.72
CA ALA A 227 9.44 -9.76 16.30
C ALA A 227 10.81 -9.09 16.46
N LEU A 228 10.88 -7.83 16.03
CA LEU A 228 12.04 -6.97 16.24
C LEU A 228 11.68 -5.86 17.22
N GLN A 229 12.51 -5.66 18.25
CA GLN A 229 12.48 -4.40 18.97
C GLN A 229 13.51 -3.47 18.35
N ILE A 230 13.06 -2.26 18.02
CA ILE A 230 13.89 -1.23 17.41
C ILE A 230 13.98 -0.01 18.32
N TYR A 231 15.19 0.52 18.48
CA TYR A 231 15.40 1.82 19.11
C TYR A 231 15.33 2.90 18.03
N VAL A 232 14.36 3.80 18.15
CA VAL A 232 14.21 4.95 17.26
C VAL A 232 14.59 6.21 18.03
N ARG A 233 15.61 6.92 17.56
CA ARG A 233 15.99 8.22 18.14
C ARG A 233 14.92 9.26 17.79
N LYS A 234 14.09 9.66 18.75
CA LYS A 234 13.24 10.84 18.58
C LYS A 234 14.15 12.06 18.40
N LEU A 235 14.01 12.77 17.27
CA LEU A 235 14.47 14.15 17.19
C LEU A 235 13.69 14.93 18.26
N ALA A 236 14.41 15.52 19.21
CA ALA A 236 13.81 16.46 20.13
C ALA A 236 13.11 17.54 19.30
N LYS A 237 11.79 17.70 19.48
CA LYS A 237 11.10 18.85 18.90
C LYS A 237 11.78 20.08 19.48
N GLN A 238 12.48 20.86 18.64
CA GLN A 238 12.78 22.23 18.99
C GLN A 238 11.43 22.94 19.11
N VAL A 239 11.06 23.23 20.35
CA VAL A 239 9.98 24.16 20.66
C VAL A 239 10.60 25.54 20.51
N HIS A 240 10.16 26.30 19.50
CA HIS A 240 10.33 27.74 19.46
C HIS A 240 9.03 28.39 19.92
#